data_AF-A0A535ML15-F1
#
_entry.id   AF-A0A535ML15-F1
#
_cell.length_a   1.000
_cell.length_b   1.000
_cell.length_c   1.000
_cell.angle_alpha   90.00
_cell.angle_beta   90.00
_cell.angle_gamma   90.00
#
_symmetry.space_group_name_H-M   'P 1'
#
loop_
_entity.id
_entity.type
_entity.pdbx_description
1 polymer ?
#
loop_
_entity_poly.entity_id
_entity_poly.type
_entity_poly.pdbx_seq_one_letter_code
_entity_poly.pdbx_strand_id
1 'polypeptide(L)'
;MATNKGTYHSIDGGTSWTPSTGIAEQLSVTDLGFSQLDPNLVYAGSDAGGSSGGTILRSTDGGGTFVAADKGLPADRRSVSSIAVAAAHPPLLLIAVDPPQGGAALYSEVDDTVPPPAAVTGEKGTAPATSAPLPSAHTTPRAIAVEPIVEPEQSGPARLAGAVFHWPFPVVAELLLVLVAVVLVLRRRQQRLDVDGPP
;
A
#
# COMPACT_ATOMS: atom_id res chain seq x y z
N MET A 1 13.87 1.97 -10.26
CA MET A 1 13.93 3.15 -9.36
C MET A 1 12.59 3.87 -9.41
N ALA A 2 12.06 4.30 -8.27
CA ALA A 2 10.84 5.11 -8.19
C ALA A 2 11.17 6.46 -7.56
N THR A 3 10.60 7.55 -8.10
CA THR A 3 10.80 8.92 -7.63
C THR A 3 9.48 9.68 -7.64
N ASN A 4 9.45 10.89 -7.07
CA ASN A 4 8.32 11.80 -7.19
C ASN A 4 8.04 12.30 -8.62
N LYS A 5 8.94 12.03 -9.58
CA LYS A 5 8.79 12.35 -11.01
C LYS A 5 8.40 11.13 -11.85
N GLY A 6 8.20 9.98 -11.21
CA GLY A 6 7.84 8.73 -11.87
C GLY A 6 8.85 7.61 -11.62
N THR A 7 8.59 6.50 -12.30
CA THR A 7 9.37 5.26 -12.25
C THR A 7 10.29 5.13 -13.44
N TYR A 8 11.45 4.54 -13.19
CA TYR A 8 12.53 4.34 -14.16
C TYR A 8 13.09 2.93 -14.02
N HIS A 9 13.51 2.34 -15.13
CA HIS A 9 14.19 1.05 -15.18
C HIS A 9 15.62 1.21 -15.73
N SER A 10 16.47 0.24 -15.46
CA SER A 10 17.85 0.18 -15.92
C SER A 10 18.18 -1.24 -16.35
N ILE A 11 18.93 -1.37 -17.44
CA ILE A 11 19.41 -2.66 -17.98
C ILE A 11 20.93 -2.82 -17.82
N ASP A 12 21.62 -1.82 -17.27
CA ASP A 12 23.08 -1.72 -17.19
C ASP A 12 23.57 -1.58 -15.74
N GLY A 13 22.81 -2.16 -14.81
CA GLY A 13 23.15 -2.16 -13.38
C GLY A 13 23.03 -0.80 -12.70
N GLY A 14 22.22 0.12 -13.27
CA GLY A 14 21.98 1.45 -12.72
C GLY A 14 22.93 2.53 -13.25
N THR A 15 23.71 2.24 -14.28
CA THR A 15 24.59 3.22 -14.94
C THR A 15 23.77 4.27 -15.70
N SER A 16 22.68 3.83 -16.35
CA SER A 16 21.68 4.68 -16.97
C SER A 16 20.26 4.23 -16.61
N TRP A 17 19.32 5.17 -16.68
CA TRP A 17 17.93 4.98 -16.29
C TRP A 17 16.99 5.51 -17.35
N THR A 18 16.02 4.69 -17.77
CA THR A 18 15.01 5.02 -18.77
C THR A 18 13.64 5.10 -18.09
N PRO A 19 12.80 6.12 -18.41
CA PRO A 19 11.45 6.21 -17.84
C PRO A 19 10.63 4.96 -18.15
N SER A 20 9.97 4.43 -17.14
CA SER A 20 8.94 3.40 -17.30
C SER A 20 7.62 4.04 -17.75
N THR A 21 6.81 3.31 -18.50
CA THR A 21 5.51 3.79 -19.02
C THR A 21 4.35 2.86 -18.62
N GLY A 22 3.11 3.33 -18.81
CA GLY A 22 1.90 2.56 -18.46
C GLY A 22 1.46 2.66 -17.01
N ILE A 23 2.16 3.47 -16.20
CA ILE A 23 1.79 3.81 -14.82
C ILE A 23 1.06 5.15 -14.86
N ALA A 24 -0.16 5.19 -14.33
CA ALA A 24 -0.96 6.42 -14.30
C ALA A 24 -0.29 7.48 -13.39
N GLU A 25 -0.36 8.76 -13.76
CA GLU A 25 0.33 9.85 -13.04
C GLU A 25 -0.14 10.00 -11.58
N GLN A 26 -1.36 9.57 -11.27
CA GLN A 26 -1.91 9.60 -9.92
C GLN A 26 -1.40 8.44 -9.05
N LEU A 27 -0.75 7.44 -9.63
CA LEU A 27 -0.22 6.28 -8.92
C LEU A 27 1.23 6.50 -8.52
N SER A 28 1.50 6.29 -7.24
CA SER A 28 2.85 6.18 -6.70
C SER A 28 3.20 4.71 -6.55
N VAL A 29 4.32 4.29 -7.14
CA VAL A 29 4.83 2.92 -6.94
C VAL A 29 5.44 2.82 -5.55
N THR A 30 4.92 1.89 -4.76
CA THR A 30 5.26 1.68 -3.35
C THR A 30 6.25 0.54 -3.16
N ASP A 31 6.12 -0.51 -3.97
CA ASP A 31 7.00 -1.69 -3.92
C ASP A 31 7.15 -2.35 -5.30
N LEU A 32 8.24 -3.09 -5.49
CA LEU A 32 8.57 -3.81 -6.72
C LEU A 32 9.04 -5.23 -6.39
N GLY A 33 8.38 -6.22 -7.00
CA GLY A 33 8.73 -7.64 -6.90
C GLY A 33 9.16 -8.21 -8.24
N PHE A 34 10.36 -8.79 -8.28
CA PHE A 34 10.90 -9.45 -9.48
C PHE A 34 10.70 -10.97 -9.39
N SER A 35 10.33 -11.60 -10.51
CA SER A 35 10.33 -13.05 -10.60
C SER A 35 11.76 -13.59 -10.64
N GLN A 36 12.02 -14.64 -9.87
CA GLN A 36 13.30 -15.35 -9.89
C GLN A 36 13.43 -16.28 -11.12
N LEU A 37 12.31 -16.64 -11.75
CA LEU A 37 12.27 -17.52 -12.91
C LEU A 37 12.32 -16.76 -14.24
N ASP A 38 11.99 -15.48 -14.24
CA ASP A 38 12.04 -14.59 -15.40
C ASP A 38 12.40 -13.16 -14.96
N PRO A 39 13.64 -12.69 -15.17
CA PRO A 39 14.06 -11.34 -14.80
C PRO A 39 13.27 -10.21 -15.49
N ASN A 40 12.58 -10.50 -16.61
CA ASN A 40 11.75 -9.51 -17.30
C ASN A 40 10.37 -9.37 -16.65
N LEU A 41 9.95 -10.34 -15.84
CA LEU A 41 8.67 -10.32 -15.15
C LEU A 41 8.80 -9.56 -13.83
N VAL A 42 8.15 -8.39 -13.78
CA VAL A 42 8.15 -7.48 -12.63
C VAL A 42 6.72 -7.16 -12.25
N TYR A 43 6.41 -7.23 -10.96
CA TYR A 43 5.15 -6.75 -10.39
C TYR A 43 5.43 -5.48 -9.58
N ALA A 44 4.54 -4.50 -9.66
CA ALA A 44 4.63 -3.27 -8.91
C ALA A 44 3.34 -3.06 -8.10
N GLY A 45 3.52 -2.76 -6.82
CA GLY A 45 2.46 -2.25 -5.96
C GLY A 45 2.33 -0.75 -6.15
N SER A 46 1.11 -0.23 -6.12
CA SER A 46 0.89 1.20 -6.18
C SER A 46 -0.16 1.69 -5.20
N ASP A 47 -0.05 2.96 -4.85
CA ASP A 47 -1.00 3.74 -4.05
C ASP A 47 -1.42 4.98 -4.85
N ALA A 48 -2.67 5.42 -4.69
CA ALA A 48 -3.18 6.67 -5.27
C ALA A 48 -3.29 7.81 -4.24
N GLY A 49 -2.79 7.60 -3.02
CA GLY A 49 -2.88 8.53 -1.90
C GLY A 49 -4.15 8.32 -1.08
N GLY A 50 -4.01 8.38 0.25
CA GLY A 50 -5.14 8.30 1.17
C GLY A 50 -5.78 6.91 1.28
N SER A 51 -5.00 5.85 0.98
CA SER A 51 -5.34 4.43 1.20
C SER A 51 -6.61 3.92 0.49
N SER A 52 -7.26 4.75 -0.32
CA SER A 52 -8.52 4.46 -1.01
C SER A 52 -8.35 4.20 -2.50
N GLY A 53 -7.11 4.20 -2.99
CA GLY A 53 -6.77 3.91 -4.38
C GLY A 53 -5.38 3.32 -4.51
N GLY A 54 -5.16 2.68 -5.65
CA GLY A 54 -3.96 1.93 -5.97
C GLY A 54 -4.31 0.77 -6.90
N THR A 55 -3.34 -0.06 -7.24
CA THR A 55 -3.52 -1.27 -8.06
C THR A 55 -2.21 -2.07 -8.07
N ILE A 56 -2.28 -3.30 -8.57
CA ILE A 56 -1.09 -4.06 -8.95
C ILE A 56 -0.87 -3.85 -10.45
N LEU A 57 0.38 -3.61 -10.78
CA LEU A 57 0.86 -3.48 -12.15
C LEU A 57 1.84 -4.62 -12.44
N ARG A 58 1.92 -5.02 -13.70
CA ARG A 58 2.85 -6.03 -14.19
C ARG A 58 3.58 -5.52 -15.41
N SER A 59 4.87 -5.82 -15.47
CA SER A 59 5.73 -5.67 -16.63
C SER A 59 6.28 -7.04 -17.03
N THR A 60 6.44 -7.26 -18.34
CA THR A 60 7.09 -8.45 -18.92
C THR A 60 8.32 -8.08 -19.74
N ASP A 61 8.85 -6.87 -19.54
CA ASP A 61 9.98 -6.29 -20.28
C ASP A 61 11.02 -5.64 -19.33
N GLY A 62 11.10 -6.13 -18.09
CA GLY A 62 12.09 -5.67 -17.11
C GLY A 62 11.77 -4.30 -16.48
N GLY A 63 10.50 -3.90 -16.52
CA GLY A 63 10.02 -2.62 -15.98
C GLY A 63 10.01 -1.48 -17.00
N GLY A 64 10.11 -1.76 -18.30
CA GLY A 64 9.98 -0.75 -19.35
C GLY A 64 8.53 -0.27 -19.51
N THR A 65 7.59 -1.22 -19.56
CA THR A 65 6.16 -0.97 -19.68
C THR A 65 5.38 -1.76 -18.63
N PHE A 66 4.37 -1.11 -18.04
CA PHE A 66 3.50 -1.71 -17.04
C PHE A 66 2.04 -1.73 -17.52
N VAL A 67 1.32 -2.78 -17.13
CA VAL A 67 -0.12 -2.95 -17.35
C VAL A 67 -0.79 -3.38 -16.06
N ALA A 68 -2.07 -3.04 -15.87
CA ALA A 68 -2.82 -3.46 -14.69
C ALA A 68 -2.93 -4.99 -14.60
N ALA A 69 -2.69 -5.53 -13.41
CA ALA A 69 -2.71 -6.94 -13.06
C ALA A 69 -3.43 -7.15 -11.72
N ASP A 70 -4.60 -6.53 -11.57
CA ASP A 70 -5.43 -6.54 -10.35
C ASP A 70 -6.67 -7.46 -10.48
N LYS A 71 -6.61 -8.44 -11.40
CA LYS A 71 -7.71 -9.37 -11.69
C LYS A 71 -7.87 -10.41 -10.56
N GLY A 72 -8.52 -9.99 -9.48
CA GLY A 72 -8.78 -10.85 -8.32
C GLY A 72 -8.74 -10.09 -6.99
N LEU A 73 -8.23 -8.86 -7.00
CA LEU A 73 -8.17 -8.02 -5.82
C LEU A 73 -9.53 -7.38 -5.51
N PRO A 74 -9.87 -7.19 -4.22
CA PRO A 74 -11.06 -6.46 -3.82
C PRO A 74 -11.04 -5.03 -4.38
N ALA A 75 -12.14 -4.64 -5.04
CA ALA A 75 -12.23 -3.35 -5.70
C ALA A 75 -12.10 -2.14 -4.75
N ASP A 76 -12.38 -2.34 -3.46
CA ASP A 76 -12.41 -1.36 -2.38
C ASP A 76 -11.09 -1.29 -1.57
N ARG A 77 -10.11 -2.14 -1.87
CA ARG A 77 -8.84 -2.23 -1.13
C ARG A 77 -7.66 -2.32 -2.08
N ARG A 78 -7.05 -1.18 -2.37
CA ARG A 78 -6.05 -1.13 -3.45
C ARG A 78 -4.72 -0.49 -3.11
N SER A 79 -4.55 0.04 -1.91
CA SER A 79 -3.26 0.60 -1.52
C SER A 79 -2.31 -0.54 -1.16
N VAL A 80 -1.41 -0.87 -2.10
CA VAL A 80 -0.46 -1.97 -1.93
C VAL A 80 0.74 -1.45 -1.17
N SER A 81 1.04 -2.03 -0.01
CA SER A 81 2.20 -1.64 0.79
C SER A 81 3.43 -2.50 0.52
N SER A 82 3.23 -3.76 0.16
CA SER A 82 4.34 -4.65 -0.24
C SER A 82 3.86 -5.80 -1.12
N ILE A 83 4.76 -6.28 -2.00
CA ILE A 83 4.56 -7.45 -2.85
C ILE A 83 5.77 -8.38 -2.74
N ALA A 84 5.51 -9.67 -2.54
CA ALA A 84 6.50 -10.74 -2.69
C ALA A 84 6.10 -11.69 -3.82
N VAL A 85 7.05 -12.03 -4.69
CA VAL A 85 6.86 -12.95 -5.82
C VAL A 85 7.55 -14.27 -5.49
N ALA A 86 6.79 -15.36 -5.40
CA ALA A 86 7.35 -16.69 -5.19
C ALA A 86 7.98 -17.23 -6.48
N ALA A 87 9.04 -18.03 -6.33
CA ALA A 87 9.68 -18.74 -7.44
C ALA A 87 8.83 -19.95 -7.89
N ALA A 88 7.70 -19.68 -8.51
CA ALA A 88 6.74 -20.68 -8.97
C ALA A 88 6.20 -20.36 -10.36
N HIS A 89 5.66 -21.37 -11.05
CA HIS A 89 4.93 -21.20 -12.30
C HIS A 89 3.60 -21.98 -12.25
N PRO A 90 2.43 -21.31 -12.44
CA PRO A 90 2.25 -19.86 -12.60
C PRO A 90 2.75 -19.04 -11.38
N PRO A 91 3.18 -17.78 -11.56
CA PRO A 91 3.65 -16.94 -10.48
C PRO A 91 2.63 -16.81 -9.35
N LEU A 92 3.09 -17.00 -8.12
CA LEU A 92 2.32 -16.76 -6.91
C LEU A 92 2.80 -15.47 -6.25
N LEU A 93 1.88 -14.54 -6.05
CA LEU A 93 2.08 -13.25 -5.41
C LEU A 93 1.53 -13.29 -3.98
N LEU A 94 2.29 -12.76 -3.03
CA LEU A 94 1.81 -12.38 -1.71
C LEU A 94 1.78 -10.87 -1.64
N ILE A 95 0.61 -10.30 -1.35
CA ILE A 95 0.33 -8.88 -1.47
C ILE A 95 -0.16 -8.38 -0.12
N ALA A 96 0.53 -7.41 0.45
CA ALA A 96 0.07 -6.68 1.62
C ALA A 96 -0.70 -5.44 1.16
N VAL A 97 -1.94 -5.32 1.62
CA VAL A 97 -2.84 -4.20 1.30
C VAL A 97 -3.22 -3.49 2.59
N ASP A 98 -3.11 -2.16 2.57
CA ASP A 98 -3.51 -1.30 3.69
C ASP A 98 -4.79 -0.52 3.33
N PRO A 99 -5.95 -0.88 3.90
CA PRO A 99 -7.19 -0.16 3.65
C PRO A 99 -7.27 1.16 4.45
N PRO A 100 -8.06 2.15 4.00
CA PRO A 100 -8.14 3.46 4.65
C PRO A 100 -8.74 3.43 6.06
N GLN A 101 -9.44 2.33 6.40
CA GLN A 101 -10.13 2.16 7.67
C GLN A 101 -9.29 1.36 8.69
N GLY A 102 -8.03 1.06 8.35
CA GLY A 102 -7.14 0.21 9.15
C GLY A 102 -7.43 -1.29 8.97
N GLY A 103 -6.48 -2.12 9.42
CA GLY A 103 -6.55 -3.57 9.31
C GLY A 103 -5.88 -4.09 8.02
N ALA A 104 -4.55 -4.01 7.98
CA ALA A 104 -3.75 -4.55 6.90
C ALA A 104 -4.10 -6.03 6.66
N ALA A 105 -4.27 -6.39 5.39
CA ALA A 105 -4.62 -7.75 4.98
C ALA A 105 -3.58 -8.28 3.99
N LEU A 106 -3.31 -9.58 4.11
CA LEU A 106 -2.48 -10.33 3.17
C LEU A 106 -3.38 -11.06 2.19
N TYR A 107 -3.09 -10.89 0.90
CA TYR A 107 -3.75 -11.59 -0.19
C TYR A 107 -2.73 -12.45 -0.92
N SER A 108 -3.16 -13.62 -1.36
CA SER A 108 -2.38 -14.48 -2.26
C SER A 108 -3.06 -14.52 -3.62
N GLU A 109 -2.33 -14.23 -4.68
CA GLU A 109 -2.83 -14.24 -6.05
C GLU A 109 -1.94 -15.12 -6.93
N VAL A 110 -2.56 -15.94 -7.78
CA VAL A 110 -1.86 -16.73 -8.79
C VAL A 110 -2.12 -16.08 -10.14
N ASP A 111 -1.06 -15.65 -10.82
CA ASP A 111 -1.16 -15.07 -12.16
C ASP A 111 -1.01 -16.15 -13.22
N ASP A 112 -2.13 -16.78 -13.57
CA ASP A 112 -2.22 -17.84 -14.58
C ASP A 112 -2.06 -17.33 -16.03
N THR A 113 -1.96 -16.01 -16.21
CA THR A 113 -1.84 -15.40 -17.54
C THR A 113 -0.39 -15.27 -18.02
N VAL A 114 0.58 -15.54 -17.14
CA VAL A 114 2.01 -15.58 -17.50
C VAL A 114 2.32 -16.95 -18.12
N PRO A 115 2.90 -17.01 -19.34
CA PRO A 115 3.30 -18.27 -19.95
C PRO A 115 4.51 -18.90 -19.25
N PRO A 116 4.70 -20.24 -19.33
CA PRO A 116 5.86 -20.91 -18.77
C PRO A 116 7.17 -20.28 -19.25
N PRO A 117 8.17 -20.11 -18.36
CA PRO A 117 9.50 -19.72 -18.79
C PRO A 117 9.97 -20.70 -19.86
N ALA A 118 10.59 -20.18 -20.93
CA ALA A 118 11.19 -21.04 -21.93
C ALA A 118 12.14 -22.02 -21.21
N ALA A 119 11.91 -23.32 -21.38
CA ALA A 119 12.73 -24.35 -20.75
C ALA A 119 14.18 -24.08 -21.14
N VAL A 120 15.01 -23.79 -20.13
CA VAL A 120 16.46 -23.65 -20.33
C VAL A 120 16.91 -25.01 -20.86
N THR A 121 17.17 -25.11 -22.16
CA THR A 121 17.80 -26.30 -22.75
C THR A 121 19.14 -26.43 -22.07
N GLY A 122 19.20 -27.29 -21.06
CA GLY A 122 20.36 -27.46 -20.21
C GLY A 122 21.58 -27.81 -21.04
N GLU A 123 22.60 -26.96 -20.96
CA GLU A 123 23.94 -27.40 -21.25
C GLU A 123 24.29 -28.48 -20.21
N LYS A 124 24.66 -29.65 -20.72
CA LYS A 124 24.73 -30.93 -20.02
C LYS A 124 25.79 -30.91 -18.91
N GLY A 125 25.42 -30.45 -17.72
CA GLY A 125 26.18 -30.61 -16.48
C GLY A 125 25.80 -31.92 -15.78
N THR A 126 26.67 -32.91 -15.85
CA THR A 126 26.53 -34.23 -15.20
C THR A 126 26.31 -34.10 -13.69
N ALA A 127 25.12 -34.45 -13.20
CA ALA A 127 24.87 -34.87 -11.81
C ALA A 127 23.77 -35.93 -11.77
N PRO A 128 23.93 -37.03 -10.99
CA PRO A 128 23.03 -38.18 -11.07
C PRO A 128 21.66 -37.88 -10.46
N ALA A 129 20.65 -38.41 -11.12
CA ALA A 129 19.25 -38.32 -10.72
C ALA A 129 19.01 -38.92 -9.33
N THR A 130 18.31 -38.18 -8.47
CA THR A 130 17.46 -38.77 -7.44
C THR A 130 16.08 -38.13 -7.58
N SER A 131 15.25 -38.80 -8.36
CA SER A 131 13.82 -38.55 -8.48
C SER A 131 13.14 -38.92 -7.17
N ALA A 132 12.81 -37.94 -6.34
CA ALA A 132 11.77 -38.09 -5.34
C ALA A 132 10.43 -37.68 -5.98
N PRO A 133 9.37 -38.50 -5.91
CA PRO A 133 8.09 -38.14 -6.50
C PRO A 133 7.45 -37.02 -5.67
N LEU A 134 7.14 -35.89 -6.31
CA LEU A 134 6.32 -34.85 -5.70
C LEU A 134 4.87 -35.38 -5.54
N PRO A 135 4.26 -35.25 -4.36
CA PRO A 135 2.84 -35.59 -4.19
C PRO A 135 1.99 -34.63 -5.03
N SER A 136 1.06 -35.17 -5.82
CA SER A 136 0.05 -34.40 -6.52
C SER A 136 -0.87 -33.72 -5.51
N ALA A 137 -0.69 -32.42 -5.27
CA ALA A 137 -1.64 -31.62 -4.52
C ALA A 137 -2.52 -30.84 -5.51
N HIS A 138 -3.70 -31.39 -5.79
CA HIS A 138 -4.83 -30.58 -6.23
C HIS A 138 -5.34 -29.81 -5.02
N THR A 139 -4.99 -28.53 -4.90
CA THR A 139 -5.62 -27.64 -3.92
C THR A 139 -6.29 -26.49 -4.63
N THR A 140 -7.62 -26.54 -4.65
CA THR A 140 -8.51 -25.41 -4.87
C THR A 140 -8.04 -24.21 -4.04
N PRO A 141 -7.96 -22.99 -4.61
CA PRO A 141 -7.63 -21.81 -3.83
C PRO A 141 -8.63 -21.67 -2.68
N ARG A 142 -8.13 -21.74 -1.44
CA ARG A 142 -8.90 -21.51 -0.22
C ARG A 142 -8.44 -20.18 0.35
N ALA A 143 -9.36 -19.22 0.47
CA ALA A 143 -9.10 -18.01 1.25
C ALA A 143 -8.74 -18.45 2.67
N ILE A 144 -7.49 -18.21 3.09
CA ILE A 144 -7.14 -18.25 4.51
C ILE A 144 -7.61 -16.92 5.06
N ALA A 145 -8.85 -16.88 5.54
CA ALA A 145 -9.27 -15.83 6.45
C ALA A 145 -8.45 -16.01 7.73
N VAL A 146 -7.37 -15.24 7.87
CA VAL A 146 -6.83 -14.98 9.19
C VAL A 146 -7.91 -14.16 9.89
N GLU A 147 -8.56 -14.75 10.91
CA GLU A 147 -9.51 -14.00 11.72
C GLU A 147 -8.83 -12.71 12.17
N PRO A 148 -9.47 -11.54 12.01
CA PRO A 148 -8.93 -10.32 12.59
C PRO A 148 -8.71 -10.62 14.07
N ILE A 149 -7.51 -10.32 14.57
CA ILE A 149 -7.23 -10.42 16.01
C ILE A 149 -8.33 -9.59 16.69
N VAL A 150 -9.29 -10.27 17.31
CA VAL A 150 -10.38 -9.63 18.02
C VAL A 150 -9.75 -8.99 19.25
N GLU A 151 -9.45 -7.71 19.13
CA GLU A 151 -9.14 -6.86 20.26
C GLU A 151 -10.31 -6.99 21.25
N PRO A 152 -10.07 -7.31 22.54
CA PRO A 152 -11.15 -7.65 23.45
C PRO A 152 -12.17 -6.51 23.50
N GLU A 153 -13.45 -6.84 23.26
CA GLU A 153 -14.56 -5.91 23.34
C GLU A 153 -14.48 -5.14 24.67
N GLN A 154 -14.18 -3.84 24.60
CA GLN A 154 -14.34 -2.96 25.74
C GLN A 154 -15.83 -2.67 25.95
N SER A 155 -16.51 -3.57 26.65
CA SER A 155 -17.87 -3.39 27.12
C SER A 155 -17.91 -2.42 28.30
N GLY A 156 -18.39 -1.20 28.07
CA GLY A 156 -18.59 -0.17 29.11
C GLY A 156 -18.75 1.22 28.50
N PRO A 157 -19.11 2.27 29.26
CA PRO A 157 -19.51 3.59 28.76
C PRO A 157 -18.45 4.37 27.96
N ALA A 158 -17.34 3.75 27.58
CA ALA A 158 -16.26 4.29 26.76
C ALA A 158 -16.65 4.56 25.28
N ARG A 159 -17.88 4.25 24.83
CA ARG A 159 -18.34 4.54 23.45
C ARG A 159 -18.80 5.98 23.20
N LEU A 160 -18.30 6.96 23.95
CA LEU A 160 -18.46 8.39 23.67
C LEU A 160 -17.11 9.11 23.70
N ALA A 161 -16.19 8.70 22.82
CA ALA A 161 -15.02 9.50 22.47
C ALA A 161 -14.74 9.34 20.97
N GLY A 162 -15.67 9.85 20.15
CA GLY A 162 -15.47 9.98 18.72
C GLY A 162 -14.32 10.93 18.40
N ALA A 163 -13.53 10.56 17.39
CA ALA A 163 -12.50 11.37 16.74
C ALA A 163 -11.42 11.93 17.68
N VAL A 164 -10.35 11.16 17.90
CA VAL A 164 -9.05 11.73 18.29
C VAL A 164 -8.46 12.41 17.06
N PHE A 165 -8.99 13.59 16.74
CA PHE A 165 -8.30 14.56 15.91
C PHE A 165 -7.11 15.02 16.75
N HIS A 166 -5.90 14.53 16.45
CA HIS A 166 -4.69 15.02 17.10
C HIS A 166 -4.40 16.44 16.59
N TRP A 167 -5.15 17.44 17.06
CA TRP A 167 -4.68 18.81 16.91
C TRP A 167 -3.31 18.87 17.61
N PRO A 168 -2.24 19.32 16.94
CA PRO A 168 -0.98 19.52 17.64
C PRO A 168 -1.29 20.41 18.84
N PHE A 169 -0.87 19.97 20.03
CA PHE A 169 -1.14 20.63 21.31
C PHE A 169 -0.92 22.16 21.37
N PRO A 170 -0.12 22.84 20.50
CA PRO A 170 -0.04 24.30 20.51
C PRO A 170 -1.35 25.01 20.10
N VAL A 171 -2.11 24.47 19.15
CA VAL A 171 -3.20 25.25 18.50
C VAL A 171 -4.41 25.44 19.40
N VAL A 172 -4.75 24.44 20.21
CA VAL A 172 -5.90 24.52 21.14
C VAL A 172 -5.59 25.49 22.29
N ALA A 173 -4.36 25.49 22.79
CA ALA A 173 -3.92 26.40 23.84
C ALA A 173 -3.91 27.87 23.36
N GLU A 174 -3.49 28.12 22.12
CA GLU A 174 -3.52 29.46 21.52
C GLU A 174 -4.95 29.99 21.34
N LEU A 175 -5.87 29.17 20.83
CA LEU A 175 -7.27 29.58 20.65
C LEU A 175 -7.96 29.91 21.99
N LEU A 176 -7.68 29.14 23.05
CA LEU A 176 -8.21 29.41 24.39
C LEU A 176 -7.62 30.71 24.98
N LEU A 177 -6.33 30.97 24.79
CA LEU A 177 -5.69 32.21 25.25
C LEU A 177 -6.29 33.44 24.54
N VAL A 178 -6.50 33.35 23.22
CA VAL A 178 -7.13 34.42 22.44
C VAL A 178 -8.57 34.67 22.92
N LEU A 179 -9.35 33.61 23.16
CA LEU A 179 -10.73 33.74 23.64
C LEU A 179 -10.78 34.44 25.02
N VAL A 180 -9.92 34.02 25.96
CA VAL A 180 -9.84 34.64 27.30
C VAL A 180 -9.44 36.11 27.20
N ALA A 181 -8.47 36.44 26.35
CA ALA A 181 -8.05 37.82 26.13
C ALA A 181 -9.20 38.68 25.57
N VAL A 182 -9.97 38.17 24.60
CA VAL A 182 -11.15 38.85 24.04
C VAL A 182 -12.21 39.09 25.10
N VAL A 183 -12.53 38.08 25.92
CA VAL A 183 -13.52 38.22 27.00
C VAL A 183 -13.08 39.27 28.03
N LEU A 184 -11.80 39.28 28.40
CA LEU A 184 -11.27 40.29 29.34
C LEU A 184 -11.31 41.70 28.76
N VAL A 185 -11.00 41.88 27.47
CA VAL A 185 -11.09 43.17 26.78
C VAL A 185 -12.55 43.64 26.70
N LEU A 186 -13.48 42.74 26.35
CA LEU A 186 -14.91 43.07 26.29
C LEU A 186 -15.45 43.43 27.68
N ARG A 187 -15.13 42.66 28.71
CA ARG A 187 -15.52 42.99 30.10
C ARG A 187 -14.96 44.32 30.56
N ARG A 188 -13.69 44.61 30.26
CA ARG A 188 -13.09 45.92 30.59
C ARG A 188 -13.75 47.06 29.82
N ARG A 189 -14.12 46.85 28.56
CA ARG A 189 -14.85 47.86 27.77
C ARG A 189 -16.26 48.10 28.31
N GLN A 190 -16.97 47.04 28.68
CA GLN A 190 -18.30 47.15 29.31
C GLN A 190 -18.23 47.89 30.65
N GLN A 191 -17.25 47.55 31.50
CA GLN A 191 -17.05 48.25 32.77
C GLN A 191 -16.71 49.73 32.61
N ARG A 192 -16.00 50.12 31.54
CA ARG A 192 -15.75 51.54 31.24
C ARG A 192 -17.02 52.24 30.74
N LEU A 193 -17.81 51.59 29.90
CA LEU A 193 -19.06 52.14 29.39
C LEU A 193 -20.13 52.30 30.48
N ASP A 194 -20.18 51.40 31.47
CA ASP A 194 -21.10 51.53 32.63
C ASP A 194 -20.69 52.65 33.60
N VAL A 195 -19.39 52.96 33.70
CA VAL A 195 -18.88 54.05 34.57
C VAL A 195 -19.08 55.43 33.91
N ASP A 196 -19.15 55.49 32.58
CA ASP A 196 -19.32 56.71 31.80
C ASP A 196 -20.78 56.93 31.28
N GLY A 197 -21.77 56.23 31.86
CA GLY A 197 -23.19 56.42 31.52
C GLY A 197 -23.70 57.83 31.86
N PRO A 198 -24.60 58.42 31.06
CA PRO A 198 -24.95 59.84 31.18
C PRO A 198 -25.66 60.16 32.51
N PRO A 199 -25.43 61.36 33.08
CA PRO A 199 -25.99 61.78 34.37
C PRO A 199 -27.52 61.93 34.37
#